data_AF-A0A7S0GPD7-F1
#
_entry.id   AF-A0A7S0GPD7-F1
#
_cell.length_a   1.000
_cell.length_b   1.000
_cell.length_c   1.000
_cell.angle_alpha   90.00
_cell.angle_beta   90.00
_cell.angle_gamma   90.00
#
_symmetry.space_group_name_H-M   'P 1'
#
loop_
_entity.id
_entity.type
_entity.pdbx_description
1 polymer ?
#
loop_
_entity_poly.entity_id
_entity_poly.type
_entity_poly.pdbx_seq_one_letter_code
_entity_poly.pdbx_strand_id
1 'polypeptide(L)'
;YDKLGVNYQLMVNEHFPKRNINLRHIIDATYAGNAARFINHNCDPNLQVCPLRIDHKVPRFGLFAIRDIPKNQELCISYGSPRTQGRRTSDAKPYKHQTKCYCGSKNCRGFLPFNDL
;
A
#
# COMPACT_ATOMS: atom_id res chain seq x y z
N TYR A 1 -1.43 -9.22 15.09
CA TYR A 1 -1.21 -7.77 15.24
C TYR A 1 -2.30 -7.22 16.15
N ASP A 2 -2.10 -6.06 16.79
CA ASP A 2 -2.74 -5.63 18.06
C ASP A 2 -4.27 -5.84 18.20
N LYS A 3 -4.77 -5.70 19.44
CA LYS A 3 -6.22 -5.76 19.73
C LYS A 3 -7.06 -4.67 19.03
N LEU A 4 -6.41 -3.71 18.34
CA LEU A 4 -7.01 -2.56 17.66
C LEU A 4 -7.11 -2.76 16.13
N GLY A 5 -6.51 -3.83 15.59
CA GLY A 5 -6.59 -4.18 14.17
C GLY A 5 -5.70 -3.34 13.25
N VAL A 6 -4.65 -2.69 13.77
CA VAL A 6 -3.77 -1.84 12.97
C VAL A 6 -2.63 -2.67 12.36
N ASN A 7 -2.33 -2.41 11.08
CA ASN A 7 -1.26 -3.06 10.33
C ASN A 7 -0.31 -2.01 9.74
N TYR A 8 0.98 -2.12 10.07
CA TYR A 8 2.05 -1.21 9.61
C TYR A 8 3.02 -1.90 8.64
N GLN A 9 2.66 -3.07 8.13
CA GLN A 9 3.43 -3.80 7.13
C GLN A 9 3.04 -3.34 5.73
N LEU A 10 4.03 -2.88 4.97
CA LEU A 10 3.89 -2.55 3.56
C LEU A 10 4.65 -3.57 2.72
N MET A 11 3.94 -4.21 1.79
CA MET A 11 4.54 -5.10 0.80
C MET A 11 4.70 -4.35 -0.53
N VAL A 12 5.92 -4.35 -1.07
CA VAL A 12 6.22 -3.79 -2.39
C VAL A 12 6.82 -4.87 -3.26
N ASN A 13 6.20 -5.11 -4.42
CA ASN A 13 6.69 -6.06 -5.42
C ASN A 13 7.36 -5.29 -6.55
N GLU A 14 8.63 -5.58 -6.82
CA GLU A 14 9.41 -4.99 -7.89
C GLU A 14 9.70 -6.04 -8.97
N HIS A 15 9.24 -5.77 -10.20
CA HIS A 15 9.43 -6.66 -11.33
C HIS A 15 10.53 -6.10 -12.25
N PHE A 16 11.49 -6.94 -12.61
CA PHE A 16 12.61 -6.63 -13.51
C PHE A 16 12.46 -7.45 -14.81
N PRO A 17 11.76 -6.92 -15.83
CA PRO A 17 11.42 -7.69 -17.04
C PRO A 17 12.65 -8.24 -17.77
N LYS A 18 13.72 -7.43 -17.88
CA LYS A 18 14.95 -7.80 -18.58
C LYS A 18 15.66 -9.03 -17.99
N ARG A 19 15.44 -9.31 -16.70
CA ARG A 19 16.07 -10.44 -15.99
C ARG A 19 15.06 -11.51 -15.57
N ASN A 20 13.77 -11.30 -15.84
CA ASN A 20 12.67 -12.11 -15.35
C ASN A 20 12.72 -12.34 -13.82
N ILE A 21 13.09 -11.31 -13.06
CA ILE A 21 13.19 -11.36 -11.59
C ILE A 21 12.01 -10.61 -10.97
N ASN A 22 11.39 -11.21 -9.96
CA ASN A 22 10.42 -10.54 -9.09
C ASN A 22 10.98 -10.49 -7.67
N LEU A 23 11.22 -9.28 -7.15
CA LEU A 23 11.63 -9.07 -5.77
C LEU A 23 10.44 -8.64 -4.94
N ARG A 24 10.30 -9.24 -3.76
CA ARG A 24 9.30 -8.86 -2.77
C ARG A 24 10.01 -8.21 -1.59
N HIS A 25 9.60 -7.00 -1.27
CA HIS A 25 10.10 -6.24 -0.13
C HIS A 25 8.99 -6.10 0.90
N ILE A 26 9.31 -6.36 2.17
CA ILE A 26 8.39 -6.18 3.30
C ILE A 26 9.03 -5.14 4.22
N ILE A 27 8.31 -4.05 4.46
CA ILE A 27 8.71 -2.98 5.36
C ILE A 27 7.76 -3.05 6.54
N ASP A 28 8.29 -3.16 7.76
CA ASP A 28 7.49 -3.23 8.98
C ASP A 28 7.80 -2.02 9.87
N ALA A 29 6.86 -1.09 9.96
CA ALA A 29 6.97 0.12 10.78
C ALA A 29 6.18 0.01 12.12
N THR A 30 5.91 -1.22 12.58
CA THR A 30 5.11 -1.47 13.79
C THR A 30 5.76 -0.85 15.02
N TYR A 31 7.05 -1.14 15.26
CA TYR A 31 7.78 -0.67 16.44
C TYR A 31 8.77 0.46 16.15
N ALA A 32 9.35 0.50 14.95
CA ALA A 32 10.32 1.51 14.54
C ALA A 32 10.03 1.94 13.10
N GLY A 33 9.89 3.25 12.88
CA GLY A 33 9.56 3.81 11.58
C GLY A 33 9.64 5.33 11.59
N ASN A 34 9.10 5.97 10.56
CA ASN A 34 9.00 7.42 10.45
C ASN A 34 7.54 7.85 10.26
N ALA A 35 7.31 9.14 9.98
CA ALA A 35 5.97 9.70 9.77
C ALA A 35 5.13 8.97 8.69
N ALA A 36 5.77 8.31 7.72
CA ALA A 36 5.06 7.58 6.67
C ALA A 36 4.20 6.42 7.20
N ARG A 37 4.46 5.93 8.42
CA ARG A 37 3.64 4.88 9.06
C ARG A 37 2.18 5.27 9.30
N PHE A 38 1.87 6.57 9.22
CA PHE A 38 0.51 7.10 9.39
C PHE A 38 -0.22 7.35 8.07
N ILE A 39 0.41 7.09 6.92
CA ILE A 39 -0.22 7.27 5.60
C ILE A 39 -1.29 6.20 5.42
N ASN A 40 -2.53 6.66 5.24
CA ASN A 40 -3.70 5.81 5.11
C ASN A 40 -3.88 5.25 3.69
N HIS A 41 -4.78 4.26 3.60
CA HIS A 41 -5.26 3.77 2.32
C HIS A 41 -6.28 4.72 1.70
N ASN A 42 -6.12 5.01 0.41
CA ASN A 42 -7.23 5.44 -0.43
C ASN A 42 -7.31 4.57 -1.69
N CYS A 43 -8.53 4.21 -2.11
CA CYS A 43 -8.78 3.53 -3.38
C CYS A 43 -8.52 4.45 -4.59
N ASP A 44 -8.55 5.78 -4.38
CA ASP A 44 -8.05 6.80 -5.31
C ASP A 44 -6.91 7.61 -4.62
N PRO A 45 -5.68 7.07 -4.53
CA PRO A 45 -4.59 7.68 -3.78
C PRO A 45 -4.05 8.95 -4.45
N ASN A 46 -3.27 9.74 -3.72
CA ASN A 46 -2.53 10.88 -4.26
C ASN A 46 -1.01 10.72 -4.16
N LEU A 47 -0.54 9.64 -3.55
CA LEU A 47 0.85 9.23 -3.49
C LEU A 47 1.08 7.85 -4.15
N GLN A 48 2.28 7.65 -4.69
CA GLN A 48 2.80 6.35 -5.10
C GLN A 48 4.08 6.00 -4.34
N VAL A 49 4.31 4.70 -4.15
CA VAL A 49 5.53 4.17 -3.52
C VAL A 49 6.57 3.88 -4.61
N CYS A 50 7.76 4.46 -4.50
CA CYS A 50 8.85 4.26 -5.44
C CYS A 50 10.10 3.67 -4.75
N PRO A 51 10.70 2.59 -5.27
CA PRO A 51 11.97 2.08 -4.77
C PRO A 51 13.11 3.04 -5.16
N LEU A 52 13.90 3.44 -4.17
CA LEU A 52 15.07 4.32 -4.29
C LEU A 52 16.32 3.56 -3.84
N ARG A 53 17.23 3.30 -4.78
CA ARG A 53 18.52 2.67 -4.48
C ARG A 53 19.58 3.74 -4.32
N ILE A 54 19.93 4.03 -3.08
CA ILE A 54 20.97 4.98 -2.70
C ILE A 54 22.02 4.17 -1.95
N ASP A 55 23.17 3.95 -2.59
CA ASP A 55 24.39 3.34 -2.04
C ASP A 55 24.28 1.94 -1.41
N HIS A 56 23.09 1.32 -1.39
CA HIS A 56 22.82 0.03 -0.78
C HIS A 56 21.97 -0.89 -1.67
N LYS A 57 22.11 -2.21 -1.45
CA LYS A 57 21.35 -3.25 -2.18
C LYS A 57 19.87 -3.28 -1.80
N VAL A 58 19.55 -2.96 -0.55
CA VAL A 58 18.17 -2.86 -0.07
C VAL A 58 17.66 -1.46 -0.43
N PRO A 59 16.61 -1.33 -1.25
CA PRO A 59 16.07 -0.02 -1.60
C PRO A 59 15.41 0.64 -0.39
N ARG A 60 15.47 1.96 -0.33
CA ARG A 60 14.55 2.78 0.44
C ARG A 60 13.25 2.94 -0.36
N PHE A 61 12.14 3.18 0.30
CA PHE A 61 10.85 3.39 -0.38
C PHE A 61 10.38 4.82 -0.14
N GLY A 62 10.42 5.63 -1.20
CA GLY A 62 9.96 7.01 -1.18
C GLY A 62 8.49 7.09 -1.55
N LEU A 63 7.80 8.08 -0.98
CA LEU A 63 6.43 8.43 -1.36
C LEU A 63 6.45 9.67 -2.23
N PHE A 64 5.87 9.59 -3.42
CA PHE A 64 5.86 10.68 -4.39
C PHE A 64 4.43 11.02 -4.81
N ALA A 65 4.15 12.32 -4.94
CA ALA A 65 2.88 12.78 -5.46
C ALA A 65 2.68 12.32 -6.92
N ILE A 66 1.45 11.87 -7.23
CA ILE A 66 1.04 11.51 -8.61
C ILE A 66 0.09 12.52 -9.23
N ARG A 67 -0.30 13.53 -8.46
CA ARG A 67 -1.15 14.67 -8.84
C ARG A 67 -0.91 15.80 -7.85
N ASP A 68 -1.31 17.02 -8.20
CA ASP A 68 -1.25 18.16 -7.29
C ASP A 68 -2.10 17.90 -6.04
N ILE A 69 -1.56 18.27 -4.87
CA ILE A 69 -2.18 18.03 -3.57
C ILE A 69 -2.41 19.39 -2.88
N PRO A 70 -3.66 19.90 -2.89
CA PRO A 70 -4.06 21.05 -2.10
C PRO A 70 -3.65 20.98 -0.62
N LYS A 71 -3.43 22.15 -0.03
CA LYS A 71 -3.18 22.28 1.41
C LYS A 71 -4.31 21.61 2.20
N ASN A 72 -3.94 20.90 3.27
CA ASN A 72 -4.84 20.16 4.17
C ASN A 72 -5.54 18.94 3.55
N GLN A 73 -5.24 18.56 2.30
CA GLN A 73 -5.68 17.27 1.79
C GLN A 73 -4.85 16.14 2.43
N GLU A 74 -5.52 15.09 2.88
CA GLU A 74 -4.87 13.89 3.42
C GLU A 74 -3.96 13.23 2.38
N LEU A 75 -2.78 12.80 2.80
CA LEU A 75 -1.83 12.05 1.99
C LEU A 75 -2.12 10.55 2.10
N CYS A 76 -2.35 9.88 0.97
CA CYS A 76 -2.79 8.49 0.94
C CYS A 76 -2.14 7.68 -0.18
N ILE A 77 -1.92 6.39 0.07
CA ILE A 77 -1.43 5.40 -0.91
C ILE A 77 -2.46 4.28 -1.15
N SER A 78 -2.27 3.50 -2.21
CA SER A 78 -2.96 2.21 -2.32
C SER A 78 -2.17 1.14 -1.56
N TYR A 79 -2.78 0.51 -0.56
CA TYR A 79 -2.15 -0.61 0.17
C TYR A 79 -2.10 -1.90 -0.66
N GLY A 80 -2.90 -2.00 -1.72
CA GLY A 80 -2.99 -3.20 -2.56
C GLY A 80 -1.98 -3.15 -3.71
N SER A 81 -1.62 -4.33 -4.22
CA SER A 81 -0.78 -4.45 -5.41
C SER A 81 -1.46 -3.81 -6.63
N PRO A 82 -0.72 -3.16 -7.55
CA PRO A 82 -1.26 -2.71 -8.82
C PRO A 82 -1.99 -3.81 -9.60
N ARG A 83 -1.57 -5.07 -9.41
CA ARG A 83 -2.17 -6.25 -10.06
C ARG A 83 -3.60 -6.57 -9.60
N THR A 84 -4.02 -6.07 -8.45
CA THR A 84 -5.36 -6.32 -7.89
C THR A 84 -6.29 -5.12 -8.00
N GLN A 85 -5.84 -4.03 -8.65
CA GLN A 85 -6.65 -2.84 -8.91
C GLN A 85 -7.87 -3.10 -9.83
N GLY A 86 -7.93 -4.26 -10.51
CA GLY A 86 -9.06 -4.68 -11.36
C GLY A 86 -9.91 -5.83 -10.82
N ARG A 87 -9.54 -6.49 -9.72
CA ARG A 87 -10.35 -7.59 -9.16
C ARG A 87 -11.37 -7.02 -8.19
N ARG A 88 -12.65 -7.09 -8.56
CA ARG A 88 -13.73 -6.96 -7.58
C ARG A 88 -13.55 -8.11 -6.58
N THR A 89 -13.71 -7.81 -5.30
CA THR A 89 -13.59 -8.80 -4.21
C THR A 89 -14.65 -9.90 -4.27
N SER A 90 -15.56 -9.87 -5.26
CA SER A 90 -16.51 -10.94 -5.56
C SER A 90 -15.85 -12.28 -5.87
N ASP A 91 -14.60 -12.27 -6.35
CA ASP A 91 -13.91 -13.48 -6.82
C ASP A 91 -12.88 -14.01 -5.79
N ALA A 92 -12.67 -13.30 -4.69
CA ALA A 92 -11.76 -13.69 -3.63
C ALA A 92 -12.52 -14.36 -2.49
N LYS A 93 -12.07 -15.57 -2.08
CA LYS A 93 -12.65 -16.30 -0.94
C LYS A 93 -12.79 -15.37 0.28
N PRO A 94 -13.97 -15.31 0.94
CA PRO A 94 -14.17 -14.45 2.09
C PRO A 94 -13.26 -14.92 3.23
N TYR A 95 -12.20 -14.16 3.51
CA TYR A 95 -11.37 -14.35 4.69
C TYR A 95 -12.12 -13.85 5.93
N LYS A 96 -11.95 -14.55 7.06
CA LYS A 96 -12.68 -14.33 8.33
C LYS A 96 -12.57 -12.91 8.93
N HIS A 97 -11.61 -12.08 8.49
CA HIS A 97 -11.38 -10.75 9.02
C HIS A 97 -11.05 -9.76 7.89
N GLN A 98 -12.07 -9.07 7.36
CA GLN A 98 -11.88 -7.95 6.43
C GLN A 98 -12.05 -6.64 7.19
N THR A 99 -11.03 -5.78 7.16
CA THR A 99 -11.14 -4.43 7.72
C THR A 99 -11.86 -3.52 6.73
N LYS A 100 -12.94 -2.87 7.17
CA LYS A 100 -13.71 -1.93 6.33
C LYS A 100 -12.84 -0.75 5.90
N CYS A 101 -12.96 -0.36 4.63
CA CYS A 101 -12.29 0.82 4.09
C CYS A 101 -13.19 2.05 4.25
N TYR A 102 -12.62 3.15 4.75
CA TYR A 102 -13.32 4.41 4.97
C TYR A 102 -12.74 5.57 4.13
N CYS A 103 -12.10 5.26 3.00
CA CYS A 103 -11.36 6.26 2.22
C CYS A 103 -12.22 7.33 1.51
N GLY A 104 -13.55 7.19 1.50
CA GLY A 104 -14.47 8.16 0.91
C GLY A 104 -14.46 8.27 -0.63
N SER A 105 -13.59 7.55 -1.33
CA SER A 105 -13.53 7.58 -2.80
C SER A 105 -14.79 6.99 -3.44
N LYS A 106 -15.23 7.57 -4.57
CA LYS A 106 -16.33 7.05 -5.40
C LYS A 106 -16.07 5.62 -5.89
N ASN A 107 -14.79 5.25 -6.03
CA ASN A 107 -14.35 3.93 -6.47
C ASN A 107 -13.89 3.05 -5.29
N CYS A 108 -14.38 3.32 -4.07
CA CYS A 108 -14.01 2.54 -2.89
C CYS A 108 -14.42 1.06 -3.03
N ARG A 109 -13.49 0.16 -2.70
CA ARG A 109 -13.70 -1.30 -2.74
C ARG A 109 -14.43 -1.85 -1.50
N GLY A 110 -14.79 -0.99 -0.54
CA GLY A 110 -15.48 -1.35 0.69
C GLY A 110 -14.58 -1.91 1.80
N PHE A 111 -13.48 -2.57 1.46
CA PHE A 111 -12.55 -3.18 2.42
C PHE A 111 -11.09 -2.87 2.08
N LEU A 112 -10.22 -2.87 3.10
CA LEU A 112 -8.78 -2.66 2.94
C LEU A 112 -8.13 -3.87 2.24
N PRO A 113 -7.21 -3.65 1.29
CA PRO A 113 -6.66 -4.71 0.42
C PRO A 113 -5.52 -5.51 1.09
N PHE A 114 -5.62 -5.81 2.38
CA PHE A 114 -4.56 -6.50 3.13
C PHE A 114 -4.41 -8.00 2.79
N ASN A 115 -5.32 -8.55 1.98
CA ASN A 115 -5.46 -9.99 1.80
C ASN A 115 -4.90 -10.53 0.46
N ASP A 116 -3.99 -9.80 -0.19
CA ASP A 116 -3.29 -10.26 -1.41
C ASP A 116 -1.97 -11.02 -1.10
N LEU A 117 -1.85 -11.63 0.09
CA LEU A 117 -0.68 -12.40 0.52
C LEU A 117 -0.51 -13.72 -0.26
#